data_AF-A0A7W4W8L3-F1
#
_entry.id   AF-A0A7W4W8L3-F1
#
_cell.length_a   1.000
_cell.length_b   1.000
_cell.length_c   1.000
_cell.angle_alpha   90.00
_cell.angle_beta   90.00
_cell.angle_gamma   90.00
#
_symmetry.space_group_name_H-M   'P 1'
#
loop_
_entity.id
_entity.type
_entity.pdbx_description
1 polymer ?
#
loop_
_entity_poly.entity_id
_entity_poly.type
_entity_poly.pdbx_seq_one_letter_code
_entity_poly.pdbx_strand_id
1 'polypeptide(L)'
;MKLSAQERQSLLLTLYREHLVGERTQGELLRTLRKQVLGFNQTEYAELVGVSRRTLSDIERDSGSPTQAVLTRVFKPFSLKPGLVLAHPQLVSAFLSESSAQASDNEARQTVATFTEDSGKPLSKVRR
;
A
#
# COMPACT_ATOMS: atom_id res chain seq x y z
N MET A 1 20.10 -3.10 14.21
CA MET A 1 20.18 -2.10 13.12
C MET A 1 18.85 -1.35 13.08
N LYS A 2 18.86 -0.01 13.01
CA LYS A 2 17.65 0.79 12.77
C LYS A 2 17.44 0.89 11.26
N LEU A 3 16.27 0.51 10.75
CA LEU A 3 15.93 0.68 9.34
C LEU A 3 15.99 2.17 8.96
N SER A 4 16.49 2.49 7.77
CA SER A 4 16.37 3.81 7.15
C SER A 4 14.90 4.16 6.86
N ALA A 5 14.62 5.42 6.56
CA ALA A 5 13.27 5.86 6.22
C ALA A 5 12.73 5.13 4.96
N GLN A 6 13.60 4.94 3.96
CA GLN A 6 13.27 4.26 2.72
C GLN A 6 12.99 2.76 2.96
N GLU A 7 13.83 2.08 3.74
CA GLU A 7 13.60 0.67 4.07
C GLU A 7 12.31 0.45 4.86
N ARG A 8 11.98 1.37 5.79
CA ARG A 8 10.70 1.31 6.52
C ARG A 8 9.51 1.48 5.58
N GLN A 9 9.60 2.41 4.64
CA GLN A 9 8.53 2.64 3.67
C GLN A 9 8.36 1.42 2.76
N SER A 10 9.45 0.87 2.22
CA SER A 10 9.42 -0.35 1.41
C SER A 10 8.83 -1.52 2.18
N LEU A 11 9.25 -1.72 3.43
CA LEU A 11 8.71 -2.78 4.29
C LEU A 11 7.21 -2.60 4.53
N LEU A 12 6.75 -1.38 4.84
CA LEU A 12 5.33 -1.09 5.02
C LEU A 12 4.52 -1.47 3.77
N LEU A 13 4.97 -1.04 2.59
CA LEU A 13 4.29 -1.33 1.33
C LEU A 13 4.25 -2.82 1.01
N THR A 14 5.35 -3.54 1.25
CA THR A 14 5.41 -5.00 1.09
C THR A 14 4.41 -5.70 2.00
N LEU A 15 4.43 -5.39 3.30
CA LEU A 15 3.53 -6.01 4.28
C LEU A 15 2.06 -5.70 3.98
N TYR A 16 1.78 -4.49 3.50
CA TYR A 16 0.42 -4.11 3.11
C TYR A 16 -0.06 -4.90 1.89
N ARG A 17 0.80 -5.09 0.88
CA ARG A 17 0.48 -5.93 -0.28
C ARG A 17 0.19 -7.37 0.15
N GLU A 18 1.05 -7.99 0.95
CA GLU A 18 0.84 -9.35 1.51
C GLU A 18 -0.52 -9.47 2.20
N HIS A 19 -0.88 -8.46 3.00
CA HIS A 19 -2.17 -8.42 3.68
C HIS A 19 -3.35 -8.35 2.69
N LEU A 20 -3.27 -7.49 1.67
CA LEU A 20 -4.33 -7.36 0.67
C LEU A 20 -4.55 -8.64 -0.14
N VAL A 21 -3.48 -9.39 -0.45
CA VAL A 21 -3.59 -10.67 -1.17
C VAL A 21 -3.86 -11.86 -0.24
N GLY A 22 -4.13 -11.62 1.05
CA GLY A 22 -4.52 -12.66 2.00
C GLY A 22 -3.40 -13.58 2.48
N GLU A 23 -2.13 -13.22 2.23
CA GLU A 23 -0.96 -13.96 2.75
C GLU A 23 -0.71 -13.67 4.23
N ARG A 24 -1.29 -12.58 4.75
CA ARG A 24 -1.09 -12.13 6.13
C ARG A 24 -2.39 -11.60 6.72
N THR A 25 -2.67 -11.96 7.97
CA THR A 25 -3.83 -11.44 8.69
C THR A 25 -3.64 -9.97 9.11
N GLN A 26 -4.73 -9.32 9.51
CA GLN A 26 -4.66 -7.95 10.03
C GLN A 26 -3.84 -7.88 11.33
N GLY A 27 -3.97 -8.87 12.22
CA GLY A 27 -3.21 -8.97 13.46
C GLY A 27 -1.72 -9.15 13.22
N GLU A 28 -1.35 -10.02 12.28
CA GLU A 28 0.03 -10.26 11.89
C GLU A 28 0.67 -9.02 11.25
N LEU A 29 -0.07 -8.30 10.42
CA LEU A 29 0.35 -7.02 9.85
C LEU A 29 0.67 -6.02 10.97
N LEU A 30 -0.26 -5.80 11.89
CA LEU A 30 -0.08 -4.86 13.01
C LEU A 30 1.13 -5.24 13.87
N ARG A 31 1.27 -6.52 14.21
CA ARG A 31 2.39 -7.04 15.01
C ARG A 31 3.73 -6.79 14.33
N THR A 32 3.79 -6.99 13.02
CA THR A 32 5.03 -6.85 12.24
C THR A 32 5.42 -5.40 12.08
N LEU A 33 4.46 -4.53 11.74
CA LEU A 33 4.68 -3.08 11.67
C LEU A 33 5.17 -2.52 13.02
N ARG A 34 4.53 -2.89 14.13
CA ARG A 34 4.96 -2.47 15.46
C ARG A 34 6.42 -2.86 15.75
N LYS A 35 6.78 -4.13 15.51
CA LYS A 35 8.11 -4.64 15.85
C LYS A 35 9.20 -4.16 14.89
N GLN A 36 8.95 -4.20 13.59
CA GLN A 36 9.98 -3.97 12.58
C GLN A 36 10.07 -2.51 12.16
N VAL A 37 8.95 -1.79 12.09
CA VAL A 37 8.95 -0.37 11.67
C VAL A 37 9.20 0.56 12.86
N LEU A 38 8.53 0.33 14.00
CA LEU A 38 8.67 1.20 15.19
C LEU A 38 9.63 0.65 16.25
N GLY A 39 9.89 -0.66 16.27
CA GLY A 39 10.76 -1.26 17.28
C GLY A 39 10.13 -1.38 18.66
N PHE A 40 8.81 -1.22 18.78
CA PHE A 40 8.13 -1.17 20.08
C PHE A 40 7.73 -2.55 20.57
N ASN A 41 7.84 -2.76 21.88
CA ASN A 41 7.16 -3.86 22.55
C ASN A 41 5.65 -3.60 22.65
N GLN A 42 4.89 -4.57 23.13
CA GLN A 42 3.43 -4.48 23.13
C GLN A 42 2.90 -3.45 24.15
N THR A 43 3.59 -3.28 25.28
CA THR A 43 3.22 -2.28 26.30
C THR A 43 3.42 -0.87 25.76
N GLU A 44 4.62 -0.58 25.23
CA GLU A 44 4.96 0.73 24.65
C GLU A 44 3.99 1.15 23.55
N TYR A 45 3.64 0.20 22.66
CA TYR A 45 2.73 0.49 21.56
C TYR A 45 1.29 0.68 22.03
N ALA A 46 0.82 -0.12 22.99
CA ALA A 46 -0.53 0.01 23.54
C ALA A 46 -0.72 1.38 24.20
N GLU A 47 0.29 1.86 24.93
CA GLU A 47 0.32 3.20 25.52
C GLU A 47 0.30 4.29 24.44
N LEU A 48 1.15 4.16 23.40
CA LEU A 48 1.20 5.10 22.27
C LEU A 48 -0.17 5.30 21.60
N VAL A 49 -0.89 4.21 21.34
CA VAL A 49 -2.16 4.26 20.60
C VAL A 49 -3.40 4.35 21.50
N GLY A 50 -3.20 4.40 22.82
CA GLY A 50 -4.26 4.59 23.81
C GLY A 50 -5.25 3.41 23.87
N VAL A 51 -4.74 2.17 23.92
CA VAL A 51 -5.53 0.94 24.13
C VAL A 51 -4.90 0.08 25.22
N SER A 52 -5.65 -0.88 25.77
CA SER A 52 -5.05 -1.81 26.73
C SER A 52 -4.06 -2.77 26.03
N ARG A 53 -3.00 -3.18 26.74
CA ARG A 53 -2.06 -4.21 26.24
C ARG A 53 -2.79 -5.50 25.84
N ARG A 54 -3.82 -5.89 26.61
CA ARG A 54 -4.67 -7.05 26.32
C ARG A 54 -5.39 -6.88 24.98
N THR A 55 -6.03 -5.73 24.76
CA THR A 55 -6.71 -5.40 23.50
C THR A 55 -5.75 -5.49 22.31
N LEU A 56 -4.56 -4.90 22.44
CA LEU A 56 -3.55 -5.00 21.39
C LEU A 56 -3.11 -6.46 21.14
N SER A 57 -2.91 -7.25 22.20
CA SER A 57 -2.58 -8.68 22.10
C SER A 57 -3.68 -9.50 21.44
N ASP A 58 -4.94 -9.21 21.76
CA ASP A 58 -6.09 -9.87 21.17
C ASP A 58 -6.11 -9.59 19.65
N ILE A 59 -5.98 -8.32 19.25
CA ILE A 59 -5.88 -7.91 17.83
C ILE A 59 -4.71 -8.59 17.11
N GLU A 60 -3.51 -8.57 17.69
CA GLU A 60 -2.30 -9.15 17.08
C GLU A 60 -2.33 -10.67 16.94
N ARG A 61 -3.24 -11.35 17.65
CA ARG A 61 -3.51 -12.78 17.54
C ARG A 61 -4.76 -13.10 16.72
N ASP A 62 -5.32 -12.10 16.05
CA ASP A 62 -6.60 -12.19 15.33
C ASP A 62 -7.72 -12.77 16.20
N SER A 63 -7.67 -12.43 17.49
CA SER A 63 -8.62 -12.88 18.50
C SER A 63 -9.43 -11.68 19.02
N GLY A 64 -10.72 -11.92 19.28
CA GLY A 64 -11.65 -10.87 19.71
C GLY A 64 -12.26 -10.08 18.54
N SER A 65 -13.04 -9.06 18.91
CA SER A 65 -13.85 -8.27 17.97
C SER A 65 -13.63 -6.77 18.22
N PRO A 66 -12.49 -6.21 17.81
CA PRO A 66 -12.19 -4.79 18.02
C PRO A 66 -13.18 -3.92 17.24
N THR A 67 -13.60 -2.80 17.83
CA THR A 67 -14.41 -1.81 17.11
C THR A 67 -13.59 -1.11 16.03
N GLN A 68 -14.26 -0.54 15.03
CA GLN A 68 -13.60 0.28 14.00
C GLN A 68 -12.81 1.46 14.59
N ALA A 69 -13.28 2.04 15.70
CA ALA A 69 -12.57 3.08 16.42
C ALA A 69 -11.27 2.60 17.09
N VAL A 70 -11.24 1.34 17.56
CA VAL A 70 -10.00 0.72 18.06
C VAL A 70 -9.05 0.43 16.91
N LEU A 71 -9.54 -0.15 15.81
CA LEU A 71 -8.73 -0.42 14.62
C LEU A 71 -8.11 0.86 14.04
N THR A 72 -8.91 1.93 13.96
CA THR A 72 -8.42 3.25 13.51
C THR A 72 -7.29 3.76 14.40
N ARG A 73 -7.41 3.61 15.73
CA ARG A 73 -6.36 4.03 16.66
C ARG A 73 -5.07 3.23 16.48
N VAL A 74 -5.15 1.91 16.44
CA VAL A 74 -3.95 1.05 16.37
C VAL A 74 -3.23 1.12 15.03
N PHE A 75 -3.89 1.55 13.94
CA PHE A 75 -3.27 1.71 12.62
C PHE A 75 -2.84 3.16 12.30
N LYS A 76 -3.31 4.14 13.08
CA LYS A 76 -2.99 5.56 12.91
C LYS A 76 -1.48 5.87 12.80
N PRO A 77 -0.57 5.27 13.60
CA PRO A 77 0.86 5.54 13.50
C PRO A 77 1.48 5.20 12.14
N PHE A 78 0.84 4.32 11.36
CA PHE A 78 1.29 3.89 10.04
C PHE A 78 0.59 4.65 8.90
N SER A 79 -0.19 5.69 9.23
CA SER A 79 -1.07 6.38 8.27
C SER A 79 -2.09 5.46 7.58
N LEU A 80 -2.40 4.31 8.21
CA LEU A 80 -3.39 3.36 7.73
C LEU A 80 -4.74 3.62 8.40
N LYS A 81 -5.82 3.45 7.63
CA LYS A 81 -7.20 3.57 8.11
C LYS A 81 -7.96 2.30 7.72
N PRO A 82 -8.75 1.71 8.63
CA PRO A 82 -9.65 0.62 8.30
C PRO A 82 -10.65 1.03 7.21
N GLY A 83 -10.97 0.09 6.31
CA GLY A 83 -11.87 0.33 5.18
C GLY A 83 -12.33 -0.97 4.53
N LEU A 84 -13.10 -0.85 3.45
CA LEU A 84 -13.53 -2.00 2.65
C LEU A 84 -12.38 -2.46 1.76
N VAL A 85 -12.25 -3.78 1.62
CA VAL A 85 -11.35 -4.45 0.69
C VAL A 85 -12.12 -5.55 -0.04
N LEU A 86 -11.62 -5.96 -1.20
CA LEU A 86 -12.20 -7.11 -1.91
C LEU A 86 -11.97 -8.38 -1.07
N ALA A 87 -13.03 -9.14 -0.82
CA ALA A 87 -12.97 -10.34 0.01
C ALA A 87 -12.18 -11.49 -0.63
N HIS A 88 -12.04 -11.47 -1.96
CA HIS A 88 -11.38 -12.53 -2.72
C HIS A 88 -9.97 -12.09 -3.16
N PRO A 89 -8.89 -12.75 -2.67
CA PRO A 89 -7.52 -12.45 -3.04
C PRO A 89 -7.23 -12.43 -4.54
N GLN A 90 -7.93 -13.25 -5.33
CA GLN A 90 -7.78 -13.31 -6.78
C GLN A 90 -8.23 -12.01 -7.44
N LEU A 91 -9.32 -11.41 -6.94
CA LEU A 91 -9.82 -10.12 -7.45
C LEU A 91 -8.89 -8.97 -7.04
N VAL A 92 -8.32 -9.02 -5.83
CA VAL A 92 -7.29 -8.07 -5.41
C VAL A 92 -6.06 -8.16 -6.32
N SER A 93 -5.58 -9.38 -6.59
CA SER A 93 -4.40 -9.60 -7.43
C SER A 93 -4.63 -9.10 -8.86
N ALA A 94 -5.81 -9.38 -9.44
CA ALA A 94 -6.20 -8.84 -10.74
C ALA A 94 -6.19 -7.30 -10.74
N PHE A 95 -6.87 -6.67 -9.76
CA PHE A 95 -6.92 -5.21 -9.61
C PHE A 95 -5.52 -4.57 -9.49
N LEU A 96 -4.64 -5.16 -8.68
CA LEU A 96 -3.27 -4.68 -8.50
C LEU A 96 -2.43 -4.83 -9.79
N SER A 97 -2.66 -5.88 -10.57
CA SER A 97 -1.94 -6.11 -11.83
C SER A 97 -2.36 -5.14 -12.94
N GLU A 98 -3.65 -4.80 -13.03
CA GLU A 98 -4.19 -3.88 -14.04
C GLU A 98 -3.61 -2.46 -13.91
N SER A 99 -3.38 -2.01 -12.67
CA SER A 99 -2.81 -0.68 -12.39
C SER A 99 -1.35 -0.55 -12.83
N SER A 100 -0.61 -1.67 -12.89
CA SER A 100 0.79 -1.67 -13.35
C SER A 100 0.93 -1.67 -14.88
N ALA A 101 -0.02 -2.30 -15.58
CA ALA A 101 -0.04 -2.35 -17.05
C ALA A 101 -0.42 -1.01 -17.69
N GLN A 102 -1.29 -0.22 -17.04
CA GLN A 102 -1.68 1.10 -17.54
C GLN A 102 -0.58 2.16 -17.37
N ALA A 103 0.34 2.00 -16.41
CA ALA A 103 1.47 2.91 -16.22
C ALA A 103 2.48 2.82 -17.39
N SER A 104 2.78 1.60 -17.87
CA SER A 104 3.65 1.37 -19.02
C SER A 104 3.02 1.84 -20.35
N ASP A 105 1.70 1.70 -20.51
CA ASP A 105 1.01 2.15 -21.72
C ASP A 105 0.89 3.68 -21.81
N ASN A 106 0.82 4.37 -20.66
CA ASN A 106 0.75 5.83 -20.64
C ASN A 106 2.11 6.49 -20.93
N GLU A 107 3.22 5.91 -20.45
CA GLU A 107 4.58 6.35 -20.79
C GLU A 107 4.90 6.15 -22.28
N ALA A 108 4.46 5.04 -22.87
CA ALA A 108 4.64 4.76 -24.31
C ALA A 108 3.85 5.71 -25.21
N ARG A 109 2.66 6.17 -24.78
CA ARG A 109 1.86 7.16 -25.53
C ARG A 109 2.46 8.56 -25.49
N GLN A 110 3.16 8.93 -24.41
CA GLN A 110 3.72 10.26 -24.22
C GLN A 110 5.05 10.46 -24.98
N THR A 111 5.82 9.40 -25.22
CA THR A 111 7.00 9.43 -26.11
C THR A 111 6.63 9.49 -27.60
N VAL A 112 5.52 8.87 -28.01
CA VAL A 112 5.09 8.90 -29.42
C VAL A 112 4.49 10.26 -29.80
N ALA A 113 3.73 10.89 -28.90
CA ALA A 113 3.11 12.20 -29.15
C ALA A 113 4.12 13.36 -29.27
N THR A 114 5.31 13.23 -28.68
CA THR A 114 6.38 14.25 -28.76
C THR A 114 7.28 14.09 -29.99
N PHE A 115 7.18 12.97 -30.73
CA PHE A 115 7.99 12.70 -31.91
C PHE A 115 7.26 13.00 -33.24
N THR A 116 5.92 13.09 -33.24
CA THR A 116 5.12 13.25 -34.47
C THR A 116 4.87 14.69 -34.91
N GLU A 117 5.42 15.71 -34.25
CA GLU A 117 5.18 17.12 -34.62
C GLU A 117 6.24 17.79 -35.51
N ASP A 118 7.40 17.15 -35.81
CA ASP A 118 8.50 17.81 -36.55
C ASP A 118 8.69 17.37 -38.02
N SER A 119 7.72 16.70 -38.66
CA SER A 119 7.88 16.34 -40.07
C SER A 119 6.58 16.34 -40.88
N GLY A 120 6.04 17.53 -41.12
CA GLY A 120 4.85 17.67 -41.96
C GLY A 120 4.63 19.05 -42.56
N LYS A 121 5.46 19.49 -43.51
CA LYS A 121 5.06 20.53 -44.48
C LYS A 121 5.11 19.98 -45.91
N PRO A 122 3.96 19.69 -46.54
CA PRO A 122 3.89 19.53 -47.99
C PRO A 122 3.25 20.79 -48.61
N LEU A 123 3.94 21.46 -49.53
CA LEU A 123 3.31 22.38 -50.49
C LEU A 123 3.88 22.14 -51.88
N SER A 124 3.15 21.28 -52.61
CA SER A 124 2.79 21.34 -54.03
C SER A 124 3.82 21.78 -55.09
N LYS A 125 4.16 20.84 -55.97
CA LYS A 125 4.52 21.12 -57.38
C LYS A 125 3.24 21.46 -58.17
N VAL A 126 3.24 22.56 -58.91
CA VAL A 126 2.47 22.70 -60.16
C VAL A 126 3.36 23.35 -61.21
N ARG A 127 3.53 22.64 -62.34
CA ARG A 127 4.20 23.09 -63.56
C ARG A 127 3.34 24.12 -64.30
N ARG A 128 3.94 25.20 -64.78
CA ARG A 128 4.05 25.59 -66.21
C ARG A 128 4.93 26.82 -66.34
#